data_AF-A0A523DK74-F1
#
_entry.id   AF-A0A523DK74-F1
#
_cell.length_a   1.000
_cell.length_b   1.000
_cell.length_c   1.000
_cell.angle_alpha   90.00
_cell.angle_beta   90.00
_cell.angle_gamma   90.00
#
_symmetry.space_group_name_H-M   'P 1'
#
loop_
_entity.id
_entity.type
_entity.pdbx_description
1 polymer ?
#
loop_
_entity_poly.entity_id
_entity_poly.type
_entity_poly.pdbx_seq_one_letter_code
_entity_poly.pdbx_strand_id
1 'polypeptide(L)'
;MTSFGIELELFLLLLLSNLGQTLFAKFEIETPRWRKVLKWTILHGGTIGLYFLVGHWALVFPLLGLGAGCIVHVTWCRQNEIDPWNATPRERYYELRGWPAWK
;
A
#
# COMPACT_ATOMS: atom_id res chain seq x y z
N MET A 1 9.53 25.69 -19.78
CA MET A 1 9.52 24.74 -18.65
C MET A 1 8.08 24.25 -18.51
N THR A 2 7.81 22.97 -18.74
CA THR A 2 6.47 22.41 -18.53
C THR A 2 6.22 22.32 -17.03
N SER A 3 5.35 23.17 -16.49
CA SER A 3 4.81 22.96 -15.15
C SER A 3 3.82 21.81 -15.25
N PHE A 4 4.11 20.67 -14.63
CA PHE A 4 3.13 19.59 -14.52
C PHE A 4 1.97 20.08 -13.64
N GLY A 5 0.73 19.80 -14.03
CA GLY A 5 -0.45 19.97 -13.19
C GLY A 5 -0.70 18.69 -12.40
N ILE A 6 -1.99 18.36 -12.18
CA ILE A 6 -2.41 17.16 -11.44
C ILE A 6 -1.94 15.85 -12.08
N GLU A 7 -1.48 15.89 -13.33
CA GLU A 7 -0.97 14.73 -14.05
C GLU A 7 0.20 14.06 -13.30
N LEU A 8 1.01 14.84 -12.57
CA LEU A 8 2.09 14.31 -11.75
C LEU A 8 1.54 13.41 -10.63
N GLU A 9 0.53 13.88 -9.90
CA GLU A 9 -0.14 13.15 -8.82
C GLU A 9 -0.78 11.88 -9.35
N LEU A 10 -1.52 11.99 -10.46
CA LEU A 10 -2.20 10.84 -11.06
C LEU A 10 -1.20 9.78 -11.53
N PHE A 11 -0.10 10.19 -12.16
CA PHE A 11 0.97 9.27 -12.57
C PHE A 11 1.63 8.60 -11.37
N LEU A 12 1.98 9.35 -10.33
CA LEU A 12 2.60 8.78 -9.13
C LEU A 12 1.65 7.86 -8.38
N LEU A 13 0.37 8.20 -8.26
CA LEU A 13 -0.64 7.32 -7.66
C LEU A 13 -0.82 6.02 -8.45
N LEU A 14 -0.82 6.08 -9.78
CA LEU A 14 -0.85 4.90 -10.63
C LEU A 14 0.39 4.03 -10.41
N LEU A 15 1.58 4.63 -10.44
CA LEU A 15 2.84 3.92 -10.22
C LEU A 15 2.88 3.25 -8.85
N LEU A 16 2.55 3.98 -7.79
CA LEU A 16 2.55 3.48 -6.41
C LEU A 16 1.53 2.37 -6.21
N SER A 17 0.33 2.52 -6.74
CA SER A 17 -0.72 1.50 -6.60
C SER A 17 -0.43 0.24 -7.41
N ASN A 18 0.19 0.38 -8.60
CA ASN A 18 0.61 -0.78 -9.40
C ASN A 18 1.74 -1.55 -8.71
N LEU A 19 2.77 -0.85 -8.23
CA LEU A 19 3.88 -1.46 -7.49
C LEU A 19 3.39 -2.09 -6.18
N GLY A 20 2.58 -1.37 -5.40
CA GLY A 20 2.06 -1.87 -4.13
C GLY A 20 1.23 -3.13 -4.31
N GLN A 21 0.33 -3.16 -5.29
CA GLN A 21 -0.47 -4.36 -5.57
C GLN A 21 0.37 -5.53 -6.08
N THR A 22 1.37 -5.28 -6.91
CA THR A 22 2.22 -6.32 -7.50
C THR A 22 3.19 -6.91 -6.47
N LEU A 23 3.92 -6.06 -5.76
CA LEU A 23 4.95 -6.49 -4.80
C LEU A 23 4.35 -7.13 -3.55
N PHE A 24 3.19 -6.63 -3.09
CA PHE A 24 2.54 -7.10 -1.87
C PHE A 24 1.35 -8.04 -2.11
N ALA A 25 1.14 -8.53 -3.34
CA ALA A 25 0.00 -9.40 -3.68
C ALA A 25 -0.18 -10.59 -2.73
N LYS A 26 0.93 -11.29 -2.43
CA LYS A 26 0.96 -12.46 -1.52
C LYS A 26 0.58 -12.13 -0.08
N PHE A 27 0.81 -10.90 0.36
CA PHE A 27 0.42 -10.43 1.69
C PHE A 27 -1.05 -10.03 1.77
N GLU A 28 -1.79 -10.05 0.66
CA GLU A 28 -3.20 -9.67 0.65
C GLU A 28 -4.12 -10.74 0.06
N ILE A 29 -3.63 -11.95 -0.21
CA ILE A 29 -4.36 -12.95 -1.02
C ILE A 29 -5.78 -13.23 -0.49
N GLU A 30 -5.94 -13.53 0.81
CA GLU A 30 -7.24 -13.76 1.45
C GLU A 30 -7.91 -12.47 2.00
N THR A 31 -7.28 -11.30 1.87
CA THR A 31 -7.92 -10.04 2.29
C THR A 31 -9.20 -9.84 1.44
N PRO A 32 -10.35 -9.49 2.03
CA PRO A 32 -11.57 -9.18 1.28
C PRO A 32 -11.32 -8.11 0.21
N ARG A 33 -11.76 -8.37 -1.02
CA ARG A 33 -11.51 -7.48 -2.18
C ARG A 33 -11.94 -6.03 -1.92
N TRP A 34 -13.07 -5.84 -1.25
CA TRP A 34 -13.58 -4.50 -0.93
C TRP A 34 -12.64 -3.69 -0.02
N ARG A 35 -11.92 -4.34 0.91
CA ARG A 35 -10.92 -3.65 1.77
C ARG A 35 -9.71 -3.19 0.95
N LYS A 36 -9.28 -3.99 -0.03
CA LYS A 36 -8.20 -3.63 -0.95
C LYS A 36 -8.59 -2.41 -1.79
N VAL A 37 -9.79 -2.44 -2.36
CA VAL A 37 -10.34 -1.31 -3.14
C VAL A 37 -10.44 -0.07 -2.25
N LEU A 38 -11.07 -0.18 -1.08
CA LEU A 38 -11.24 0.95 -0.16
C LEU A 38 -9.91 1.59 0.24
N LYS A 39 -8.89 0.79 0.57
CA LYS A 39 -7.54 1.28 0.90
C LYS A 39 -6.97 2.16 -0.22
N TRP A 40 -7.03 1.69 -1.46
CA TRP A 40 -6.53 2.45 -2.60
C TRP A 40 -7.43 3.66 -2.90
N THR A 41 -8.75 3.54 -2.82
CA THR A 41 -9.67 4.66 -3.01
C THR A 41 -9.41 5.78 -2.00
N ILE A 42 -9.15 5.48 -0.73
CA ILE A 42 -8.80 6.47 0.29
C ILE A 42 -7.48 7.16 -0.07
N LEU A 43 -6.45 6.41 -0.48
CA LEU A 43 -5.17 6.99 -0.86
C LEU A 43 -5.31 7.92 -2.08
N HIS A 44 -5.99 7.48 -3.13
CA HIS A 44 -6.16 8.26 -4.36
C HIS A 44 -7.07 9.46 -4.12
N GLY A 45 -8.27 9.24 -3.56
CA GLY A 45 -9.23 10.30 -3.29
C GLY A 45 -8.69 11.33 -2.31
N GLY A 46 -7.98 10.90 -1.27
CA GLY A 46 -7.31 11.79 -0.32
C GLY A 46 -6.24 12.64 -0.99
N THR A 47 -5.39 12.04 -1.82
CA THR A 47 -4.33 12.79 -2.54
C THR A 47 -4.93 13.77 -3.55
N ILE A 48 -5.90 13.35 -4.36
CA ILE A 48 -6.59 14.21 -5.35
C ILE A 48 -7.32 15.35 -4.64
N GLY A 49 -8.04 15.05 -3.55
CA GLY A 49 -8.71 16.09 -2.76
C GLY A 49 -7.73 17.10 -2.16
N LEU A 50 -6.62 16.63 -1.60
CA LEU A 50 -5.56 17.50 -1.07
C LEU A 50 -4.90 18.34 -2.16
N TYR A 51 -4.76 17.83 -3.39
CA TYR A 51 -4.16 18.59 -4.49
C TYR A 51 -4.91 19.90 -4.74
N PHE A 52 -6.24 19.89 -4.70
CA PHE A 52 -7.05 21.09 -4.87
C PHE A 52 -6.95 22.08 -3.69
N LEU A 53 -6.36 21.67 -2.56
CA LEU A 53 -6.18 22.51 -1.37
C LEU A 53 -4.75 23.03 -1.22
N VAL A 54 -3.75 22.19 -1.53
CA VAL A 54 -2.33 22.46 -1.24
C VAL A 54 -1.40 22.22 -2.45
N GLY A 55 -1.95 21.93 -3.63
CA GLY A 55 -1.19 21.64 -4.84
C GLY A 55 -0.32 20.39 -4.68
N HIS A 56 0.90 20.43 -5.23
CA HIS A 56 1.83 19.28 -5.22
C HIS A 56 2.28 18.81 -3.83
N TRP A 57 2.07 19.62 -2.78
CA TRP A 57 2.28 19.17 -1.40
C TRP A 57 1.36 18.01 -1.01
N ALA A 58 0.28 17.77 -1.75
CA ALA A 58 -0.58 16.61 -1.60
C ALA A 58 0.18 15.28 -1.70
N LEU A 59 1.30 15.23 -2.43
CA LEU A 59 2.14 14.04 -2.57
C LEU A 59 2.80 13.60 -1.26
N VAL A 60 2.92 14.49 -0.27
CA VAL A 60 3.40 14.11 1.07
C VAL A 60 2.49 13.05 1.70
N PHE A 61 1.18 13.14 1.48
CA PHE A 61 0.22 12.19 2.05
C PHE A 61 0.46 10.73 1.60
N PRO A 62 0.49 10.39 0.29
CA PRO A 62 0.75 9.03 -0.14
C PRO A 62 2.19 8.58 0.15
N LEU A 63 3.18 9.48 0.13
CA LEU A 63 4.56 9.14 0.48
C LEU A 63 4.72 8.76 1.95
N LEU A 64 4.11 9.52 2.87
CA LEU A 64 4.08 9.17 4.30
C LEU A 64 3.29 7.88 4.54
N GLY A 65 2.14 7.71 3.88
CA GLY A 65 1.34 6.49 3.97
C GLY A 65 2.11 5.24 3.54
N LEU A 66 2.82 5.32 2.41
CA LEU A 66 3.67 4.23 1.92
C LEU A 66 4.85 3.97 2.86
N GLY A 67 5.56 5.02 3.28
CA GLY A 67 6.71 4.90 4.19
C GLY A 67 6.32 4.25 5.51
N ALA A 68 5.26 4.75 6.15
CA ALA A 68 4.73 4.19 7.38
C ALA A 68 4.25 2.73 7.17
N GLY A 69 3.53 2.46 6.09
CA GLY A 69 3.07 1.12 5.74
C GLY A 69 4.22 0.12 5.57
N CYS A 70 5.28 0.50 4.87
CA CYS A 70 6.48 -0.33 4.69
C CYS A 70 7.22 -0.58 6.02
N ILE A 71 7.38 0.44 6.86
CA ILE A 71 8.03 0.31 8.17
C ILE A 71 7.25 -0.65 9.06
N VAL A 72 5.92 -0.46 9.15
CA VAL A 72 5.04 -1.32 9.93
C VAL A 72 5.08 -2.74 9.38
N HIS A 73 4.97 -2.92 8.06
CA HIS A 73 5.02 -4.23 7.40
C HIS A 73 6.31 -4.99 7.70
N VAL A 74 7.47 -4.36 7.50
CA VAL A 74 8.78 -4.99 7.72
C VAL A 74 8.98 -5.31 9.19
N THR A 75 8.66 -4.37 10.08
CA THR A 75 8.79 -4.57 11.54
C THR A 75 7.89 -5.71 12.01
N TRP A 76 6.63 -5.72 11.57
CA TRP A 76 5.64 -6.72 11.96
C TRP A 76 5.98 -8.11 11.44
N CYS A 77 6.44 -8.23 10.19
CA CYS A 77 6.91 -9.51 9.65
C CYS A 77 8.12 -10.03 10.44
N ARG A 78 9.11 -9.18 10.72
CA ARG A 78 10.31 -9.58 11.48
C ARG A 78 9.99 -10.01 12.91
N GLN A 79 9.11 -9.29 13.60
CA GLN A 79 8.66 -9.63 14.95
C GLN A 79 7.95 -10.99 15.01
N ASN A 80 7.38 -11.43 13.89
CA ASN A 80 6.70 -12.72 13.77
C ASN A 80 7.53 -13.72 12.95
N GLU A 81 8.85 -13.54 12.81
CA GLU A 81 9.78 -14.41 12.05
C GLU A 81 9.27 -14.79 10.65
N ILE A 82 8.67 -13.83 9.96
CA ILE A 82 8.19 -13.95 8.57
C ILE A 82 9.08 -13.08 7.68
N ASP A 83 9.48 -13.62 6.53
CA ASP A 83 10.22 -12.86 5.53
C ASP A 83 9.33 -11.74 4.95
N PRO A 84 9.73 -10.46 5.11
CA PRO A 84 8.90 -9.32 4.74
C PRO A 84 8.75 -9.16 3.23
N TRP A 85 9.57 -9.85 2.43
CA TRP A 85 9.47 -9.80 0.99
C TRP A 85 8.73 -11.01 0.43
N ASN A 86 8.84 -12.20 1.00
CA ASN A 86 8.39 -13.47 0.43
C ASN A 86 7.19 -14.08 1.15
N ALA A 87 6.83 -13.55 2.33
CA ALA A 87 5.78 -14.08 3.20
C ALA A 87 6.04 -15.53 3.64
N THR A 88 7.31 -15.91 3.84
CA THR A 88 7.71 -17.26 4.26
C THR A 88 8.17 -17.27 5.72
N PRO A 89 7.82 -18.30 6.52
CA PRO A 89 6.91 -19.39 6.19
C PRO A 89 5.46 -18.91 6.04
N ARG A 90 4.73 -19.44 5.05
CA ARG A 90 3.39 -18.94 4.69
C ARG A 90 2.36 -19.28 5.75
N GLU A 91 2.50 -20.45 6.36
CA GLU A 91 1.63 -20.98 7.41
C GLU A 91 1.52 -19.97 8.56
N ARG A 92 2.66 -19.43 9.01
CA ARG A 92 2.67 -18.45 10.10
C ARG A 92 2.06 -17.11 9.68
N TYR A 93 2.27 -16.67 8.44
CA TYR A 93 1.61 -15.46 7.97
C TYR A 93 0.08 -15.62 7.93
N TYR A 94 -0.42 -16.77 7.49
CA TYR A 94 -1.86 -17.06 7.50
C TYR A 94 -2.42 -17.11 8.92
N GLU A 95 -1.73 -17.77 9.84
CA GLU A 95 -2.08 -17.79 11.27
C GLU A 95 -2.13 -16.38 11.86
N LEU A 96 -1.07 -15.58 11.64
CA LEU A 96 -0.96 -14.20 12.09
C LEU A 96 -2.09 -13.31 11.55
N ARG A 97 -2.56 -13.59 10.33
CA ARG A 97 -3.66 -12.88 9.68
C ARG A 97 -5.05 -13.36 10.10
N GLY A 98 -5.14 -14.45 10.86
CA GLY A 98 -6.42 -15.11 11.16
C GLY A 98 -7.12 -15.63 9.90
N TRP A 99 -6.35 -15.98 8.87
CA TRP A 99 -6.85 -16.55 7.63
C TRP A 99 -7.07 -18.06 7.76
N PRO A 100 -7.84 -18.68 6.85
CA PRO A 100 -7.95 -20.14 6.81
C PRO A 100 -6.58 -20.79 6.73
N ALA A 101 -6.41 -21.99 7.31
CA ALA A 101 -5.10 -22.66 7.30
C ALA A 101 -4.50 -22.74 5.89
N TRP A 102 -3.21 -22.46 5.78
CA TRP A 102 -2.48 -22.54 4.51
C TRP A 102 -2.56 -23.97 3.96
N LYS A 103 -2.84 -24.08 2.65
CA LYS A 103 -2.99 -25.35 1.94
C LYS A 103 -1.77 -25.64 1.08
#